data_AF-A0A2V1B7S5-F1
#
_entry.id   AF-A0A2V1B7S5-F1
#
_cell.length_a   1.000
_cell.length_b   1.000
_cell.length_c   1.000
_cell.angle_alpha   90.00
_cell.angle_beta   90.00
_cell.angle_gamma   90.00
#
_symmetry.space_group_name_H-M   'P 1'
#
loop_
_entity.id
_entity.type
_entity.pdbx_description
1 polymer ?
#
loop_
_entity_poly.entity_id
_entity_poly.type
_entity_poly.pdbx_seq_one_letter_code
_entity_poly.pdbx_strand_id
1 'polypeptide(L)'
;MKTSKSIGALTSLAGSTWGASVTELRRIYQAVVIPQMMYGCSAWSVAQERGEGYTKQTIDSLKRLQAKAARIIGGAYKATSGPALDIELYLLPIEQQIWKTSSETVSRILS
;
A
#
# COMPACT_ATOMS: atom_id res chain seq x y z
N MET A 1 -11.29 7.91 -5.32
CA MET A 1 -10.68 7.56 -4.01
C MET A 1 -9.50 8.49 -3.73
N LYS A 2 -9.31 8.91 -2.47
CA LYS A 2 -8.22 9.80 -2.00
C LYS A 2 -6.83 9.20 -2.30
N THR A 3 -6.68 7.90 -2.15
CA THR A 3 -5.46 7.13 -2.42
C THR A 3 -4.99 7.23 -3.87
N SER A 4 -5.91 7.23 -4.84
CA SER A 4 -5.57 7.38 -6.26
C SER A 4 -4.96 8.74 -6.56
N LYS A 5 -5.42 9.81 -5.88
CA LYS A 5 -4.84 11.15 -6.00
C LYS A 5 -3.45 11.21 -5.38
N SER A 6 -3.25 10.59 -4.21
CA SER A 6 -1.95 10.50 -3.56
C SER A 6 -0.91 9.74 -4.40
N ILE A 7 -1.33 8.69 -5.12
CA ILE A 7 -0.44 7.99 -6.07
C ILE A 7 -0.16 8.82 -7.32
N GLY A 8 -1.13 9.61 -7.79
CA GLY A 8 -0.89 10.60 -8.85
C GLY A 8 0.18 11.62 -8.46
N ALA A 9 0.09 12.16 -7.25
CA ALA A 9 1.11 13.07 -6.70
C ALA A 9 2.47 12.37 -6.53
N LEU A 10 2.47 11.12 -6.06
CA LEU A 10 3.68 10.31 -5.98
C LEU A 10 4.33 10.11 -7.36
N THR A 11 3.51 9.94 -8.40
CA THR A 11 3.97 9.84 -9.79
C THR A 11 4.61 11.15 -10.27
N SER A 12 4.01 12.31 -9.95
CA SER A 12 4.61 13.59 -10.31
C SER A 12 5.94 13.87 -9.60
N LEU A 13 6.16 13.27 -8.42
CA LEU A 13 7.42 13.37 -7.69
C LEU A 13 8.49 12.39 -8.19
N ALA A 14 8.12 11.34 -8.92
CA ALA A 14 9.02 10.26 -9.32
C ALA A 14 9.78 10.51 -10.65
N GLY A 15 9.93 11.78 -11.07
CA GLY A 15 10.60 12.13 -12.33
C GLY A 15 12.03 11.60 -12.44
N SER A 16 12.41 11.04 -13.58
CA SER A 16 13.72 10.39 -13.77
C SER A 16 14.95 11.32 -13.73
N THR A 17 14.76 12.62 -13.94
CA THR A 17 15.86 13.61 -14.01
C THR A 17 15.83 14.63 -12.86
N TRP A 18 14.66 14.87 -12.25
CA TRP A 18 14.45 15.86 -11.18
C TRP A 18 13.51 15.34 -10.06
N GLY A 19 13.26 14.04 -10.03
CA GLY A 19 12.37 13.43 -9.04
C GLY A 19 13.07 13.11 -7.73
N ALA A 20 12.26 12.88 -6.71
CA ALA A 20 12.71 12.43 -5.41
C ALA A 20 13.38 11.04 -5.50
N SER A 21 14.34 10.77 -4.63
CA SER A 21 15.02 9.48 -4.58
C SER A 21 14.05 8.34 -4.28
N VAL A 22 14.42 7.10 -4.65
CA VAL A 22 13.65 5.88 -4.34
C VAL A 22 13.32 5.80 -2.84
N THR A 23 14.26 6.17 -1.98
CA THR A 23 14.09 6.18 -0.52
C THR A 23 13.05 7.21 -0.08
N GLU A 24 13.07 8.41 -0.65
CA GLU A 24 12.11 9.47 -0.31
C GLU A 24 10.71 9.13 -0.81
N LEU A 25 10.59 8.65 -2.05
CA LEU A 25 9.31 8.20 -2.60
C LEU A 25 8.72 7.06 -1.77
N ARG A 26 9.56 6.11 -1.33
CA ARG A 26 9.16 5.03 -0.43
C ARG A 26 8.66 5.57 0.92
N ARG A 27 9.35 6.54 1.50
CA ARG A 27 8.92 7.20 2.75
C ARG A 27 7.58 7.91 2.59
N ILE A 28 7.40 8.66 1.50
CA ILE A 28 6.13 9.35 1.21
C ILE A 28 4.99 8.34 1.03
N TYR A 29 5.25 7.25 0.30
CA TYR A 29 4.28 6.16 0.13
C TYR A 29 3.87 5.56 1.49
N GLN A 30 4.83 5.24 2.34
CA GLN A 30 4.59 4.69 3.69
C GLN A 30 3.87 5.69 4.61
N ALA A 31 4.17 6.99 4.51
CA ALA A 31 3.59 8.01 5.38
C ALA A 31 2.18 8.45 4.95
N VAL A 32 1.86 8.40 3.65
CA VAL A 32 0.61 8.96 3.11
C VAL A 32 -0.31 7.90 2.53
N VAL A 33 0.21 7.04 1.65
CA VAL A 33 -0.61 6.11 0.87
C VAL A 33 -1.01 4.92 1.73
N ILE A 34 -0.09 4.38 2.52
CA ILE A 34 -0.36 3.23 3.41
C ILE A 34 -1.46 3.54 4.42
N PRO A 35 -1.42 4.63 5.22
CA PRO A 35 -2.50 4.94 6.16
C PRO A 35 -3.85 5.15 5.48
N GLN A 36 -3.86 5.70 4.25
CA GLN A 36 -5.10 5.85 3.49
C GLN A 36 -5.68 4.52 3.01
N MET A 37 -4.82 3.58 2.60
CA MET A 37 -5.24 2.22 2.21
C MET A 37 -5.71 1.40 3.40
N MET A 38 -5.04 1.55 4.54
CA MET A 38 -5.34 0.81 5.78
C MET A 38 -6.40 1.49 6.64
N TYR A 39 -6.92 2.64 6.23
CA TYR A 39 -7.98 3.31 6.98
C TYR A 39 -9.20 2.39 7.11
N GLY A 40 -9.69 2.27 8.35
CA GLY A 40 -10.79 1.37 8.67
C GLY A 40 -10.46 -0.11 8.59
N CYS A 41 -9.18 -0.50 8.55
CA CYS A 41 -8.74 -1.91 8.43
C CYS A 41 -9.49 -2.83 9.38
N SER A 42 -9.59 -2.48 10.66
CA SER A 42 -10.32 -3.28 11.66
C SER A 42 -11.81 -3.45 11.36
N ALA A 43 -12.45 -2.49 10.70
CA ALA A 43 -13.87 -2.56 10.37
C ALA A 43 -14.12 -3.45 9.14
N TRP A 44 -13.32 -3.28 8.08
CA TRP A 44 -13.51 -4.04 6.85
C TRP A 44 -12.79 -5.40 6.82
N SER A 45 -11.71 -5.59 7.60
CA SER A 45 -11.02 -6.88 7.70
C SER A 45 -11.81 -7.88 8.54
N VAL A 46 -12.56 -7.45 9.56
CA VAL A 46 -13.36 -8.36 10.40
C VAL A 46 -14.61 -8.88 9.67
N ALA A 47 -15.15 -8.11 8.72
CA ALA A 47 -16.19 -8.59 7.81
C ALA A 47 -15.74 -9.85 7.03
N GLN A 48 -14.43 -10.01 6.79
CA GLN A 48 -13.82 -11.19 6.17
C GLN A 48 -14.04 -12.48 6.99
N GLU A 49 -14.00 -12.41 8.32
CA GLU A 49 -14.07 -13.59 9.19
C GLU A 49 -15.51 -14.11 9.38
N ARG A 50 -16.51 -13.24 9.16
CA ARG A 50 -17.94 -13.56 9.39
C ARG A 50 -18.69 -14.09 8.17
N GLY A 51 -18.02 -14.35 7.05
CA GLY A 51 -18.63 -14.94 5.85
C GLY A 51 -19.30 -13.94 4.91
N GLU A 52 -19.56 -12.71 5.35
CA GLU A 52 -19.87 -11.55 4.50
C GLU A 52 -18.58 -10.79 4.15
N GLY A 53 -17.61 -11.54 3.61
CA GLY A 53 -16.29 -10.98 3.33
C GLY A 53 -16.37 -9.83 2.33
N TYR A 54 -15.45 -8.88 2.43
CA TYR A 54 -15.13 -8.11 1.23
C TYR A 54 -14.71 -9.09 0.14
N THR A 55 -15.30 -8.88 -1.03
CA THR A 55 -15.01 -9.61 -2.26
C THR A 55 -13.49 -9.65 -2.46
N LYS A 56 -12.89 -10.81 -2.75
CA LYS A 56 -11.46 -10.94 -3.14
C LYS A 56 -10.98 -9.78 -4.03
N GLN A 57 -11.88 -9.24 -4.84
CA GLN A 57 -11.77 -8.00 -5.61
C GLN A 57 -11.21 -6.76 -4.86
N THR A 58 -11.56 -6.51 -3.59
CA THR A 58 -11.03 -5.36 -2.82
C THR A 58 -9.56 -5.58 -2.48
N ILE A 59 -9.20 -6.76 -1.95
CA ILE A 59 -7.80 -7.11 -1.67
C ILE A 59 -6.99 -7.09 -2.97
N ASP A 60 -7.52 -7.64 -4.06
CA ASP A 60 -6.87 -7.61 -5.37
C ASP A 60 -6.70 -6.18 -5.89
N SER A 61 -7.66 -5.29 -5.62
CA SER A 61 -7.55 -3.87 -5.97
C SER A 61 -6.46 -3.17 -5.17
N LEU A 62 -6.34 -3.46 -3.86
CA LEU A 62 -5.25 -2.94 -3.02
C LEU A 62 -3.88 -3.47 -3.49
N LYS A 63 -3.78 -4.76 -3.82
CA LYS A 63 -2.56 -5.36 -4.38
C LYS A 63 -2.16 -4.71 -5.70
N ARG A 64 -3.12 -4.48 -6.61
CA ARG A 64 -2.88 -3.74 -7.87
C ARG A 64 -2.37 -2.33 -7.61
N LEU A 65 -2.92 -1.67 -6.58
CA LEU A 65 -2.53 -0.31 -6.22
C LEU A 65 -1.11 -0.25 -5.65
N GLN A 66 -0.75 -1.19 -4.77
CA GLN A 66 0.62 -1.34 -4.26
C GLN A 66 1.60 -1.65 -5.40
N ALA A 67 1.28 -2.61 -6.27
CA ALA A 67 2.14 -2.93 -7.42
C ALA A 67 2.31 -1.74 -8.38
N LYS A 68 1.31 -0.86 -8.51
CA LYS A 68 1.44 0.38 -9.28
C LYS A 68 2.40 1.35 -8.58
N ALA A 69 2.22 1.56 -7.27
CA ALA A 69 3.08 2.45 -6.48
C ALA A 69 4.54 1.95 -6.47
N ALA A 70 4.76 0.65 -6.27
CA ALA A 70 6.08 0.03 -6.29
C ALA A 70 6.81 0.26 -7.62
N ARG A 71 6.10 0.13 -8.76
CA ARG A 71 6.68 0.46 -10.08
C ARG A 71 7.07 1.93 -10.22
N ILE A 72 6.24 2.84 -9.70
CA ILE A 72 6.54 4.27 -9.70
C ILE A 72 7.78 4.57 -8.84
N ILE A 73 7.84 4.02 -7.63
CA ILE A 73 8.95 4.21 -6.69
C ILE A 73 10.26 3.66 -7.27
N GLY A 74 10.21 2.46 -7.85
CA GLY A 74 11.38 1.79 -8.39
C GLY A 74 11.73 2.16 -9.83
N GLY A 75 10.96 3.05 -10.48
CA GLY A 75 11.12 3.35 -11.91
C GLY A 75 11.01 2.11 -12.81
N ALA A 76 10.30 1.07 -12.35
CA ALA A 76 10.30 -0.24 -12.97
C ALA A 76 9.32 -0.35 -14.15
N TYR A 77 9.62 -1.24 -15.08
CA TYR A 77 8.77 -1.47 -16.25
C TYR A 77 7.37 -1.96 -15.84
N LYS A 78 6.35 -1.66 -16.67
CA LYS A 78 4.95 -2.01 -16.38
C LYS A 78 4.74 -3.51 -16.21
N ALA A 79 5.51 -4.33 -16.93
CA ALA A 79 5.45 -5.79 -16.85
C ALA A 79 6.18 -6.38 -15.64
N THR A 80 6.97 -5.60 -14.90
CA THR A 80 7.68 -6.08 -13.72
C THR A 80 6.69 -6.58 -12.67
N SER A 81 6.99 -7.74 -12.07
CA SER A 81 6.16 -8.37 -11.04
C SER A 81 6.03 -7.49 -9.80
N GLY A 82 4.80 -7.29 -9.33
CA GLY A 82 4.51 -6.51 -8.11
C GLY A 82 5.16 -7.13 -6.87
N PRO A 83 4.95 -8.42 -6.58
CA PRO A 83 5.58 -9.10 -5.44
C PRO A 83 7.11 -9.05 -5.46
N ALA A 84 7.74 -9.11 -6.63
CA ALA A 84 9.20 -8.96 -6.73
C ALA A 84 9.63 -7.55 -6.30
N LEU A 85 8.93 -6.52 -6.78
CA LEU A 85 9.19 -5.13 -6.39
C LEU A 85 8.91 -4.87 -4.91
N ASP A 86 7.94 -5.54 -4.30
CA ASP A 86 7.69 -5.41 -2.87
C ASP A 86 8.91 -5.87 -2.07
N ILE A 87 9.56 -6.96 -2.47
CA ILE A 87 10.80 -7.45 -1.85
C ILE A 87 11.96 -6.47 -2.08
N GLU A 88 12.21 -6.07 -3.34
CA GLU A 88 13.30 -5.15 -3.71
C GLU A 88 13.16 -3.78 -3.03
N LEU A 89 11.92 -3.31 -2.86
CA LEU A 89 11.63 -2.02 -2.24
C LEU A 89 11.37 -2.12 -0.74
N TYR A 90 11.56 -3.29 -0.12
CA TYR A 90 11.30 -3.51 1.29
C TYR A 90 9.89 -3.03 1.72
N LEU A 91 8.90 -3.26 0.84
CA LEU A 91 7.50 -2.97 1.09
C LEU A 91 6.82 -4.21 1.67
N LEU A 92 6.03 -4.00 2.71
CA LEU A 92 5.25 -5.08 3.30
C LEU A 92 4.08 -5.43 2.36
N PRO A 93 3.88 -6.70 1.98
CA PRO A 93 2.70 -7.14 1.25
C PRO A 93 1.39 -6.70 1.93
N ILE A 94 0.37 -6.32 1.15
CA ILE A 94 -0.93 -5.82 1.65
C ILE A 94 -1.53 -6.70 2.75
N GLU A 95 -1.52 -8.02 2.57
CA GLU A 95 -2.09 -8.96 3.55
C GLU A 95 -1.38 -8.85 4.89
N GLN A 96 -0.04 -8.80 4.89
CA GLN A 96 0.74 -8.62 6.11
C GLN A 96 0.55 -7.23 6.72
N GLN A 97 0.31 -6.21 5.88
CA GLN A 97 0.04 -4.86 6.36
C GLN A 97 -1.31 -4.73 7.08
N ILE A 98 -2.32 -5.48 6.63
CA ILE A 98 -3.62 -5.62 7.32
C ILE A 98 -3.39 -6.20 8.71
N TRP A 99 -2.69 -7.35 8.80
CA TRP A 99 -2.38 -8.00 10.08
C TRP A 99 -1.61 -7.08 11.02
N LYS A 100 -0.57 -6.42 10.51
CA LYS A 100 0.23 -5.46 11.27
C LYS A 100 -0.63 -4.33 11.83
N THR A 101 -1.45 -3.71 10.97
CA THR A 101 -2.30 -2.57 11.37
C THR A 101 -3.33 -2.99 12.44
N SER A 102 -3.94 -4.17 12.27
CA SER A 102 -4.89 -4.72 13.25
C SER A 102 -4.22 -4.99 14.59
N SER A 103 -3.04 -5.62 14.59
CA SER A 103 -2.26 -5.89 15.81
C SER A 103 -1.85 -4.61 16.55
N GLU A 104 -1.33 -3.62 15.81
CA GLU A 104 -0.98 -2.31 16.39
C GLU A 104 -2.19 -1.59 16.99
N THR A 105 -3.35 -1.69 16.32
CA THR A 105 -4.60 -1.07 16.80
C THR A 105 -5.06 -1.73 18.11
N VAL A 106 -5.06 -3.06 18.17
CA VAL A 106 -5.39 -3.80 19.40
C VAL A 106 -4.42 -3.43 20.53
N SER A 107 -3.12 -3.40 20.25
CA SER A 107 -2.11 -3.04 21.25
C SER A 107 -2.32 -1.65 21.85
N ARG A 108 -2.80 -0.67 21.06
CA ARG A 108 -3.10 0.69 21.54
C ARG A 108 -4.38 0.78 22.37
N ILE A 109 -5.35 -0.09 22.12
CA ILE A 109 -6.60 -0.14 22.90
C ILE A 109 -6.35 -0.79 24.26
N LEU A 110 -5.43 -1.76 24.31
CA LEU A 110 -5.08 -2.49 25.53
C LEU A 110 -4.03 -1.79 26.41
N SER A 111 -3.28 -0.81 25.88
CA SER A 111 -2.25 -0.04 26.61
C SER A 111 -2.85 1.15 27.36
#